data_AF-A0A0Q7X6I9-F1
#
_entry.id   AF-A0A0Q7X6I9-F1
#
_cell.length_a   1.000
_cell.length_b   1.000
_cell.length_c   1.000
_cell.angle_alpha   90.00
_cell.angle_beta   90.00
_cell.angle_gamma   90.00
#
_symmetry.space_group_name_H-M   'P 1'
#
loop_
_entity.id
_entity.type
_entity.pdbx_description
1 polymer ?
#
loop_
_entity_poly.entity_id
_entity_poly.type
_entity_poly.pdbx_seq_one_letter_code
_entity_poly.pdbx_strand_id
1 'polypeptide(L)' 'MEQITLEMSDEFARNLNNIAKRNGLSRALTIGRALALLAVAEEAQSEGNSIAIVDPELNPIHRLVGIF' A
#
# COMPACT_ATOMS: atom_id res chain seq x y z
N MET A 1 0.41 -21.72 4.59
CA MET A 1 0.54 -20.43 3.90
C MET A 1 -0.36 -20.49 2.69
N GLU A 2 -1.27 -19.54 2.53
CA GLU A 2 -2.08 -19.44 1.32
C GLU A 2 -1.31 -18.74 0.20
N GLN A 3 -1.54 -19.17 -1.04
CA GLN A 3 -0.91 -18.60 -2.22
C GLN A 3 -1.98 -17.87 -3.04
N ILE A 4 -1.76 -16.58 -3.28
CA ILE A 4 -2.64 -15.74 -4.07
C ILE A 4 -1.95 -15.45 -5.40
N THR A 5 -2.67 -15.63 -6.51
CA THR A 5 -2.23 -15.19 -7.84
C THR A 5 -2.91 -13.87 -8.14
N LEU A 6 -2.12 -12.87 -8.53
CA LEU A 6 -2.61 -11.53 -8.87
C LEU A 6 -2.29 -11.26 -10.33
N GLU A 7 -3.33 -11.02 -11.13
CA GLU A 7 -3.17 -10.45 -12.45
C GLU A 7 -3.07 -8.93 -12.33
N MET A 8 -2.09 -8.36 -13.02
CA MET A 8 -1.83 -6.93 -12.99
C MET A 8 -1.29 -6.49 -14.35
N SER A 9 -1.54 -5.23 -14.71
CA SER A 9 -0.98 -4.66 -15.93
C SER A 9 0.55 -4.65 -15.88
N ASP A 10 1.19 -4.73 -17.06
CA ASP A 10 2.65 -4.68 -17.16
C ASP A 10 3.23 -3.39 -16.57
N GLU A 11 2.50 -2.29 -16.68
CA GLU A 11 2.89 -1.01 -16.10
C GLU A 11 2.94 -1.08 -14.57
N PHE A 12 1.89 -1.60 -13.94
CA PHE A 12 1.86 -1.77 -12.51
C PHE A 12 2.96 -2.71 -12.02
N ALA A 13 3.17 -3.83 -12.72
CA ALA A 13 4.24 -4.77 -12.41
C ALA A 13 5.63 -4.12 -12.50
N ARG A 14 5.89 -3.28 -13.52
CA ARG A 14 7.15 -2.52 -13.63
C ARG A 14 7.34 -1.55 -12.48
N ASN A 15 6.31 -0.77 -12.13
CA ASN A 15 6.38 0.19 -11.03
C ASN A 15 6.65 -0.51 -9.69
N LEU A 16 5.94 -1.61 -9.44
CA LEU A 16 6.13 -2.43 -8.24
C LEU A 16 7.55 -3.03 -8.16
N ASN A 17 8.09 -3.52 -9.27
CA ASN A 17 9.47 -4.01 -9.33
C ASN A 17 10.49 -2.91 -9.03
N ASN A 18 10.26 -1.70 -9.53
CA ASN A 18 11.14 -0.55 -9.26
C ASN A 18 11.10 -0.16 -7.78
N ILE A 19 9.91 -0.16 -7.16
CA ILE A 19 9.76 0.05 -5.71
C ILE A 19 10.50 -1.03 -4.94
N ALA A 20 10.27 -2.30 -5.27
CA ALA A 20 10.90 -3.44 -4.60
C ALA A 20 12.43 -3.35 -4.67
N LYS A 21 12.98 -3.10 -5.87
CA LYS A 21 14.43 -2.93 -6.08
C LYS A 21 15.03 -1.78 -5.28
N ARG A 22 14.39 -0.60 -5.30
CA ARG A 22 14.86 0.58 -4.55
C ARG A 22 14.94 0.33 -3.04
N ASN A 23 14.10 -0.56 -2.52
CA ASN A 23 14.05 -0.89 -1.10
C ASN A 23 14.78 -2.20 -0.75
N GLY A 24 15.41 -2.88 -1.72
CA GLY A 24 16.05 -4.18 -1.48
C GLY A 24 15.08 -5.31 -1.10
N LEU A 25 13.82 -5.23 -1.52
CA LEU A 25 12.76 -6.17 -1.17
C LEU A 25 12.37 -7.07 -2.34
N SER A 26 11.74 -8.20 -2.02
CA SER A 26 11.03 -8.99 -3.02
C SER A 26 9.71 -8.32 -3.42
N ARG A 27 9.21 -8.64 -4.62
CA ARG A 27 7.90 -8.19 -5.09
C ARG A 27 6.79 -8.63 -4.12
N ALA A 28 6.82 -9.89 -3.70
CA ALA A 28 5.84 -10.46 -2.77
C ALA A 28 5.80 -9.71 -1.44
N LEU A 29 6.97 -9.38 -0.87
CA LEU A 29 7.04 -8.61 0.38
C LEU A 29 6.54 -7.17 0.19
N THR A 30 6.79 -6.58 -0.97
CA THR A 30 6.31 -5.23 -1.28
C THR A 30 4.78 -5.19 -1.38
N ILE A 31 4.17 -6.19 -2.03
CA ILE A 31 2.71 -6.36 -2.06
C ILE A 31 2.18 -6.60 -0.65
N GLY A 32 2.81 -7.49 0.12
CA GLY A 32 2.40 -7.78 1.50
C GLY A 32 2.38 -6.53 2.38
N ARG A 33 3.37 -5.64 2.24
CA ARG A 33 3.40 -4.34 2.94
C ARG A 33 2.27 -3.41 2.49
N ALA A 34 1.98 -3.35 1.19
CA ALA A 34 0.89 -2.53 0.67
C ALA A 34 -0.48 -3.03 1.19
N LEU A 35 -0.70 -4.34 1.21
CA LEU A 35 -1.92 -4.95 1.75
C LEU A 35 -2.03 -4.75 3.27
N ALA A 36 -0.93 -4.83 4.02
CA ALA A 36 -0.92 -4.53 5.44
C ALA A 36 -1.31 -3.07 5.72
N LEU A 37 -0.78 -2.13 4.93
CA LEU A 37 -1.15 -0.72 5.06
C LEU A 37 -2.64 -0.49 4.75
N LEU A 38 -3.17 -1.17 3.74
CA LEU A 38 -4.60 -1.12 3.43
C LEU A 38 -5.43 -1.65 4.59
N ALA A 39 -5.06 -2.79 5.19
CA ALA A 39 -5.77 -3.34 6.34
C ALA A 39 -5.83 -2.37 7.53
N VAL A 40 -4.73 -1.68 7.84
CA VAL A 40 -4.69 -0.67 8.90
C VAL A 40 -5.58 0.54 8.55
N ALA A 41 -5.65 0.92 7.27
CA ALA A 41 -6.52 2.01 6.83
C ALA A 41 -8.01 1.66 6.98
N GLU A 42 -8.40 0.43 6.65
CA GLU A 42 -9.76 -0.08 6.84
C GLU A 42 -10.14 -0.13 8.33
N GLU A 43 -9.23 -0.62 9.19
CA GLU A 43 -9.41 -0.64 10.64
C GLU A 43 -9.64 0.78 11.18
N ALA A 44 -8.77 1.73 10.83
CA ALA A 44 -8.92 3.13 11.22
C ALA A 44 -10.26 3.72 10.73
N GLN A 45 -10.68 3.40 9.51
CA GLN A 45 -11.96 3.88 8.97
C GLN A 45 -13.16 3.31 9.73
N SER A 46 -13.11 2.05 10.16
CA SER A 46 -14.16 1.42 10.97
C SER A 46 -14.39 2.13 12.32
N GLU A 47 -13.36 2.79 12.83
CA GLU A 47 -13.40 3.60 14.05
C GLU A 47 -13.78 5.07 13.79
N GLY A 48 -14.05 5.45 12.54
CA GLY A 48 -14.34 6.83 12.15
C GLY A 48 -13.10 7.70 11.89
N ASN A 49 -11.91 7.11 11.86
CA ASN A 49 -10.65 7.79 11.59
C ASN A 49 -10.26 7.73 10.09
N SER A 50 -9.16 8.39 9.73
CA SER A 50 -8.57 8.29 8.38
C SER A 50 -7.05 8.31 8.43
N ILE A 51 -6.41 7.57 7.52
CA ILE A 51 -4.95 7.62 7.34
C ILE A 51 -4.60 8.66 6.27
N ALA A 52 -3.61 9.50 6.56
CA ALA A 52 -3.08 10.49 5.63
C ALA A 52 -1.57 10.36 5.46
N ILE A 53 -1.08 10.62 4.25
CA ILE A 53 0.32 10.93 3.98
C ILE A 53 0.47 12.44 4.22
N VAL A 54 1.35 12.80 5.15
CA VAL A 54 1.62 14.18 5.54
C VAL A 54 3.01 14.62 5.09
N ASP A 55 3.21 15.92 4.94
CA ASP A 55 4.54 16.52 4.77
C ASP A 55 5.33 16.52 6.10
N PRO A 56 6.60 16.96 6.13
CA PRO A 56 7.37 17.06 7.36
C PRO A 56 6.79 18.01 8.43
N GLU A 57 5.87 18.88 8.06
CA GLU A 57 5.17 19.85 8.91
C GLU A 57 3.80 19.33 9.39
N LEU A 58 3.45 18.08 9.04
CA LEU A 58 2.18 17.41 9.33
C LEU A 58 0.97 17.92 8.55
N ASN A 59 1.17 18.66 7.46
CA ASN A 59 0.08 19.03 6.57
C ASN A 59 -0.32 17.83 5.69
N PRO A 60 -1.62 17.51 5.57
CA PRO A 60 -2.07 16.38 4.77
C PRO A 60 -1.87 16.63 3.28
N ILE A 61 -1.15 15.72 2.61
CA ILE A 61 -0.89 15.73 1.16
C ILE A 61 -1.88 14.79 0.44
N HIS A 62 -2.03 13.57 0.97
CA HIS A 62 -2.92 12.55 0.42
C HIS A 62 -3.66 11.84 1.54
N ARG A 63 -4.88 11.39 1.26
CA ARG A 63 -5.64 10.51 2.15
C ARG A 63 -5.61 9.10 1.56
N LEU A 64 -5.28 8.11 2.38
CA LEU A 64 -5.48 6.71 2.01
C LEU A 64 -6.98 6.41 2.16
N VAL A 65 -7.60 6.02 1.06
CA VAL A 65 -9.01 5.62 1.01
C VAL A 65 -9.03 4.13 0.72
N GLY A 66 -9.78 3.38 1.54
CA GLY A 66 -10.00 1.95 1.38
C GLY A 66 -10.64 1.58 0.05
N ILE A 67 -10.78 0.28 -0.20
CA ILE A 67 -11.54 -0.21 -1.35
C ILE A 67 -13.01 -0.20 -0.93
N PHE A 68 -13.79 0.73 -1.49
CA PHE A 68 -15.24 0.79 -1.29
C PHE A 68 -15.95 -0.52 -1.69
#